data_AF-A0A0C2D5U7-F1
#
_entry.id   AF-A0A0C2D5U7-F1
#
_cell.length_a   1.000
_cell.length_b   1.000
_cell.length_c   1.000
_cell.angle_alpha   90.00
_cell.angle_beta   90.00
_cell.angle_gamma   90.00
#
_symmetry.space_group_name_H-M   'P 1'
#
loop_
_entity.id
_entity.type
_entity.pdbx_description
1 polymer ?
#
loop_
_entity_poly.entity_id
_entity_poly.type
_entity_poly.pdbx_seq_one_letter_code
_entity_poly.pdbx_strand_id
1 'polypeptide(L)'
;MNTHQLVILTSITALLSISACDSGSDDAGLIADAGSEEDSTGDGDTETGETGEPEDPDSDQDGLTDAQEAELGTDPNKKDTDADNYWDSWELLEGTDPLDKASRIYQGFWPYSPTKNELPQGSWDTSTTEPLSPFPRAEFLDQHGDMVDIYDFNNFTINETGEPSYMIIDMSAQWCGPCHNMAEWISGADTAETASLQQTYPTVRDKVYSLRIWWITVIVEDAGGGPPTLSDAESWYSIHQDNHIPVLVDETQGVRNIYNGGQYPFFFLLDPNMAVEYWGVPGPGDNPFLALWFVEQYL
;
A
#
# COMPACT_ATOMS: atom_id res chain seq x y z
N MET A 1 23.12 -27.40 33.22
CA MET A 1 24.44 -27.69 32.61
C MET A 1 24.24 -27.67 31.10
N ASN A 2 24.95 -26.74 30.46
CA ASN A 2 25.22 -26.53 29.04
C ASN A 2 24.06 -26.55 28.04
N THR A 3 23.79 -25.38 27.45
CA THR A 3 23.99 -25.13 26.01
C THR A 3 23.90 -23.63 25.71
N HIS A 4 25.02 -23.00 25.39
CA HIS A 4 25.05 -21.75 24.63
C HIS A 4 25.69 -22.06 23.28
N GLN A 5 24.90 -22.05 22.21
CA GLN A 5 25.40 -21.90 20.85
C GLN A 5 24.84 -20.59 20.31
N LEU A 6 25.76 -19.65 20.15
CA LEU A 6 25.59 -18.31 19.60
C LEU A 6 25.70 -18.45 18.08
N VAL A 7 24.65 -18.11 17.33
CA VAL A 7 24.72 -17.98 15.87
C VAL A 7 24.99 -16.51 15.56
N ILE A 8 26.17 -16.26 14.99
CA ILE A 8 26.64 -14.95 14.57
C ILE A 8 26.16 -14.74 13.12
N LEU A 9 25.26 -13.77 12.89
CA LEU A 9 24.98 -13.27 11.54
C LEU A 9 26.11 -12.31 11.13
N THR A 10 26.87 -12.68 10.11
CA THR A 10 27.84 -11.81 9.45
C THR A 10 27.15 -11.03 8.32
N SER A 11 27.14 -9.71 8.45
CA SER A 11 26.72 -8.73 7.45
C SER A 11 27.62 -8.79 6.21
N ILE A 12 27.02 -8.90 5.02
CA ILE A 12 27.71 -8.75 3.73
C ILE A 12 27.54 -7.29 3.29
N THR A 13 28.61 -6.51 3.35
CA THR A 13 28.73 -5.20 2.72
C THR A 13 29.18 -5.38 1.27
N ALA A 14 28.33 -4.98 0.32
CA ALA A 14 28.71 -4.86 -1.09
C ALA A 14 29.43 -3.52 -1.32
N LEU A 15 30.70 -3.58 -1.70
CA LEU A 15 31.47 -2.44 -2.21
C LEU A 15 31.12 -2.21 -3.68
N LEU A 16 30.53 -1.05 -3.98
CA LEU A 16 30.47 -0.49 -5.33
C LEU A 16 31.80 0.18 -5.67
N SER A 17 32.48 -0.36 -6.69
CA SER A 17 33.68 0.22 -7.29
C SER A 17 33.27 1.29 -8.31
N ILE A 18 33.56 2.56 -8.01
CA ILE A 18 33.40 3.68 -8.93
C ILE A 18 34.69 3.79 -9.74
N SER A 19 34.64 3.51 -11.05
CA SER A 19 35.72 3.87 -11.97
C SER A 19 35.52 5.31 -12.43
N ALA A 20 36.17 6.24 -11.72
CA ALA A 20 36.47 7.57 -12.22
C ALA A 20 37.78 7.49 -13.04
N CYS A 21 37.73 7.80 -14.34
CA CYS A 21 38.94 8.08 -15.11
C CYS A 21 39.09 9.60 -15.21
N ASP A 22 40.17 10.04 -14.57
CA ASP A 22 40.68 11.39 -14.43
C ASP A 22 41.15 11.97 -15.77
N SER A 23 40.99 13.28 -15.91
CA SER A 23 41.28 14.08 -17.09
C SER A 23 42.49 14.98 -16.85
N GLY A 24 43.48 14.91 -17.75
CA GLY A 24 44.37 16.04 -18.06
C GLY A 24 45.86 15.82 -17.85
N SER A 25 46.64 15.85 -18.93
CA SER A 25 47.88 16.64 -18.97
C SER A 25 48.22 17.01 -20.41
N ASP A 26 48.47 18.31 -20.60
CA ASP A 26 48.82 18.99 -21.84
C ASP A 26 50.20 18.57 -22.38
N ASP A 27 50.40 18.56 -23.70
CA ASP A 27 51.44 19.38 -24.37
C ASP A 27 51.30 19.35 -25.90
N ALA A 28 51.69 20.46 -26.52
CA ALA A 28 51.46 20.85 -27.91
C ALA A 28 52.45 20.26 -28.93
N GLY A 29 52.09 20.29 -30.22
CA GLY A 29 53.10 20.35 -31.29
C GLY A 29 52.77 19.71 -32.65
N LEU A 30 52.01 20.44 -33.47
CA LEU A 30 52.08 20.62 -34.94
C LEU A 30 53.14 19.80 -35.75
N ILE A 31 52.74 19.07 -36.81
CA ILE A 31 52.83 19.41 -38.27
C ILE A 31 52.79 18.16 -39.21
N ALA A 32 52.11 18.35 -40.37
CA ALA A 32 52.14 17.59 -41.65
C ALA A 32 51.56 16.15 -41.64
N ASP A 33 50.86 15.64 -42.66
CA ASP A 33 51.00 15.80 -44.11
C ASP A 33 49.70 15.38 -44.85
N ALA A 34 49.62 15.74 -46.13
CA ALA A 34 48.51 15.87 -47.09
C ALA A 34 47.80 14.60 -47.64
N GLY A 35 46.69 14.85 -48.37
CA GLY A 35 46.09 13.98 -49.41
C GLY A 35 44.58 13.79 -49.25
N SER A 36 43.71 14.65 -49.81
CA SER A 36 43.18 14.69 -51.20
C SER A 36 42.05 13.69 -51.51
N GLU A 37 40.85 14.26 -51.75
CA GLU A 37 39.81 13.92 -52.75
C GLU A 37 39.37 12.45 -52.93
N GLU A 38 38.08 12.14 -52.79
CA GLU A 38 37.21 11.80 -53.93
C GLU A 38 35.79 11.36 -53.51
N ASP A 39 34.85 11.75 -54.37
CA ASP A 39 33.40 11.64 -54.39
C ASP A 39 32.89 10.19 -54.57
N SER A 40 31.79 9.82 -53.91
CA SER A 40 30.91 8.77 -54.41
C SER A 40 29.46 9.03 -53.99
N THR A 41 28.73 9.60 -54.93
CA THR A 41 27.26 9.57 -55.00
C THR A 41 26.77 8.16 -55.36
N GLY A 42 25.69 7.71 -54.71
CA GLY A 42 25.04 6.44 -54.99
C GLY A 42 23.71 6.28 -54.23
N ASP A 43 22.62 6.70 -54.88
CA ASP A 43 21.21 6.52 -54.51
C ASP A 43 20.83 5.06 -54.18
N GLY A 44 19.85 4.88 -53.28
CA GLY A 44 19.23 3.57 -53.06
C GLY A 44 18.23 3.51 -51.90
N ASP A 45 17.15 4.27 -52.04
CA ASP A 45 15.88 4.19 -51.30
C ASP A 45 15.52 2.80 -50.74
N THR A 46 15.29 2.73 -49.43
CA THR A 46 14.21 1.93 -48.83
C THR A 46 13.83 2.54 -47.49
N GLU A 47 12.88 3.46 -47.56
CA GLU A 47 11.86 3.67 -46.53
C GLU A 47 11.51 2.34 -45.84
N THR A 48 12.01 2.14 -44.63
CA THR A 48 11.36 1.32 -43.62
C THR A 48 10.75 2.29 -42.64
N GLY A 49 9.57 2.79 -43.03
CA GLY A 49 8.66 3.42 -42.09
C GLY A 49 8.34 2.42 -40.98
N GLU A 50 9.03 2.55 -39.85
CA GLU A 50 8.30 2.60 -38.61
C GLU A 50 7.57 3.94 -38.61
N THR A 51 6.29 3.89 -38.95
CA THR A 51 5.35 4.93 -38.56
C THR A 51 5.35 5.01 -37.04
N GLY A 52 6.33 5.72 -36.48
CA GLY A 52 6.19 6.31 -35.17
C GLY A 52 5.15 7.40 -35.35
N GLU A 53 3.88 7.05 -35.20
CA GLU A 53 2.89 8.08 -34.92
C GLU A 53 3.42 8.87 -33.73
N PRO A 54 3.42 10.22 -33.78
CA PRO A 54 3.71 10.97 -32.58
C PRO A 54 2.68 10.52 -31.54
N GLU A 55 3.13 9.86 -30.47
CA GLU A 55 2.27 9.62 -29.32
C GLU A 55 1.74 10.99 -28.90
N ASP A 56 0.41 11.13 -28.84
CA ASP A 56 -0.18 12.34 -28.31
C ASP A 56 0.38 12.56 -26.89
N PRO A 57 0.80 13.78 -26.55
CA PRO A 57 1.39 14.05 -25.25
C PRO A 57 0.42 13.69 -24.12
N ASP A 58 0.97 13.22 -23.01
CA ASP A 58 0.31 13.06 -21.70
C ASP A 58 1.09 13.97 -20.74
N SER A 59 0.59 15.19 -20.57
CA SER A 59 1.33 16.29 -19.96
C SER A 59 1.48 16.13 -18.44
N ASP A 60 0.55 15.48 -17.76
CA ASP A 60 0.63 15.24 -16.31
C ASP A 60 1.02 13.82 -15.92
N GLN A 61 0.99 12.86 -16.85
CA GLN A 61 1.36 11.45 -16.67
C GLN A 61 0.37 10.68 -15.78
N ASP A 62 -0.91 10.90 -15.97
CA ASP A 62 -1.97 10.11 -15.33
C ASP A 62 -2.38 8.87 -16.15
N GLY A 63 -2.01 8.80 -17.43
CA GLY A 63 -2.35 7.72 -18.36
C GLY A 63 -3.40 8.07 -19.43
N LEU A 64 -3.92 9.29 -19.45
CA LEU A 64 -4.71 9.87 -20.54
C LEU A 64 -3.84 10.83 -21.37
N THR A 65 -4.02 10.85 -22.68
CA THR A 65 -3.37 11.86 -23.52
C THR A 65 -4.10 13.19 -23.40
N ASP A 66 -3.40 14.31 -23.61
CA ASP A 66 -3.96 15.67 -23.62
C ASP A 66 -5.19 15.79 -24.56
N ALA A 67 -5.20 14.99 -25.65
CA ALA A 67 -6.31 14.93 -26.58
C ALA A 67 -7.53 14.18 -26.01
N GLN A 68 -7.31 13.06 -25.32
CA GLN A 68 -8.37 12.33 -24.61
C GLN A 68 -8.96 13.21 -23.51
N GLU A 69 -8.12 13.88 -22.74
CA GLU A 69 -8.55 14.80 -21.68
C GLU A 69 -9.36 15.98 -22.24
N ALA A 70 -8.93 16.55 -23.37
CA ALA A 70 -9.71 17.59 -24.04
C ALA A 70 -11.09 17.10 -24.54
N GLU A 71 -11.22 15.84 -24.92
CA GLU A 71 -12.51 15.22 -25.29
C GLU A 71 -13.41 14.96 -24.08
N LEU A 72 -12.82 14.59 -22.94
CA LEU A 72 -13.51 14.33 -21.68
C LEU A 72 -13.88 15.62 -20.92
N GLY A 73 -13.11 16.69 -21.13
CA GLY A 73 -13.25 17.95 -20.43
C GLY A 73 -12.41 18.06 -19.15
N THR A 74 -11.46 17.16 -18.96
CA THR A 74 -10.48 17.18 -17.86
C THR A 74 -9.33 18.16 -18.12
N ASP A 75 -8.49 18.43 -17.13
CA ASP A 75 -7.39 19.39 -17.19
C ASP A 75 -6.05 18.68 -17.47
N PRO A 76 -5.44 18.82 -18.67
CA PRO A 76 -4.25 18.04 -19.07
C PRO A 76 -2.96 18.34 -18.30
N ASN A 77 -3.05 19.14 -17.25
CA ASN A 77 -1.92 19.43 -16.37
C ASN A 77 -2.19 18.96 -14.94
N LYS A 78 -3.23 18.16 -14.72
CA LYS A 78 -3.67 17.67 -13.43
C LYS A 78 -4.20 16.24 -13.55
N LYS A 79 -3.44 15.33 -12.97
CA LYS A 79 -3.83 13.92 -12.87
C LYS A 79 -5.21 13.69 -12.27
N ASP A 80 -5.66 14.60 -11.41
CA ASP A 80 -6.93 14.57 -10.70
C ASP A 80 -7.58 15.94 -10.90
N THR A 81 -8.54 16.00 -11.82
CA THR A 81 -9.14 17.25 -12.28
C THR A 81 -10.07 17.86 -11.23
N ASP A 82 -10.88 17.05 -10.56
CA ASP A 82 -11.90 17.49 -9.60
C ASP A 82 -11.42 17.52 -8.13
N ALA A 83 -10.19 17.08 -7.90
CA ALA A 83 -9.48 17.05 -6.64
C ALA A 83 -10.11 16.14 -5.58
N ASP A 84 -10.56 14.94 -5.96
CA ASP A 84 -11.11 13.93 -5.05
C ASP A 84 -10.10 12.85 -4.58
N ASN A 85 -8.87 12.90 -5.10
CA ASN A 85 -7.71 12.02 -4.91
C ASN A 85 -7.68 10.75 -5.76
N TYR A 86 -8.59 10.58 -6.71
CA TYR A 86 -8.46 9.59 -7.78
C TYR A 86 -7.96 10.27 -9.05
N TRP A 87 -7.13 9.57 -9.83
CA TRP A 87 -6.69 10.12 -11.12
C TRP A 87 -7.80 9.97 -12.14
N ASP A 88 -7.90 10.90 -13.08
CA ASP A 88 -8.94 10.90 -14.11
C ASP A 88 -8.94 9.57 -14.88
N SER A 89 -7.76 9.04 -15.19
CA SER A 89 -7.61 7.72 -15.82
C SER A 89 -8.14 6.54 -14.98
N TRP A 90 -7.99 6.60 -13.65
CA TRP A 90 -8.46 5.56 -12.72
C TRP A 90 -9.96 5.59 -12.58
N GLU A 91 -10.53 6.79 -12.50
CA GLU A 91 -11.97 7.00 -12.45
C GLU A 91 -12.67 6.45 -13.69
N LEU A 92 -12.12 6.68 -14.88
CA LEU A 92 -12.66 6.10 -16.10
C LEU A 92 -12.57 4.57 -16.13
N LEU A 93 -11.49 4.00 -15.58
CA LEU A 93 -11.31 2.55 -15.49
C LEU A 93 -12.38 1.90 -14.60
N GLU A 94 -12.75 2.55 -13.49
CA GLU A 94 -13.79 2.10 -12.56
C GLU A 94 -15.19 2.60 -12.92
N GLY A 95 -15.31 3.48 -13.91
CA GLY A 95 -16.58 3.99 -14.44
C GLY A 95 -17.20 5.14 -13.62
N THR A 96 -16.37 5.89 -12.89
CA THR A 96 -16.75 7.13 -12.20
C THR A 96 -16.55 8.35 -13.10
N ASP A 97 -16.81 9.57 -12.60
CA ASP A 97 -16.84 10.79 -13.43
C ASP A 97 -15.75 11.75 -12.94
N PRO A 98 -14.66 11.95 -13.72
CA PRO A 98 -13.51 12.74 -13.29
C PRO A 98 -13.76 14.25 -13.19
N LEU A 99 -14.99 14.67 -13.46
CA LEU A 99 -15.43 16.05 -13.32
C LEU A 99 -16.43 16.23 -12.16
N ASP A 100 -16.80 15.16 -11.47
CA ASP A 100 -17.71 15.18 -10.33
C ASP A 100 -17.11 14.46 -9.14
N LYS A 101 -16.56 15.26 -8.23
CA LYS A 101 -16.01 14.81 -6.94
C LYS A 101 -16.93 13.89 -6.13
N ALA A 102 -18.25 13.91 -6.34
CA ALA A 102 -19.18 13.00 -5.68
C ALA A 102 -19.23 11.60 -6.31
N SER A 103 -18.85 11.47 -7.58
CA SER A 103 -18.74 10.25 -8.37
C SER A 103 -17.32 9.70 -8.25
N ARG A 104 -17.10 8.84 -7.26
CA ARG A 104 -15.76 8.38 -6.86
C ARG A 104 -15.69 6.87 -6.64
N ILE A 105 -14.48 6.33 -6.61
CA ILE A 105 -14.25 4.88 -6.45
C ILE A 105 -14.72 4.41 -5.07
N TYR A 106 -14.26 5.08 -4.00
CA TYR A 106 -14.66 4.76 -2.62
C TYR A 106 -15.12 6.00 -1.87
N GLN A 107 -16.28 5.91 -1.19
CA GLN A 107 -16.81 6.98 -0.35
C GLN A 107 -15.90 7.31 0.82
N GLY A 108 -15.20 6.30 1.34
CA GLY A 108 -14.22 6.45 2.43
C GLY A 108 -12.91 7.13 2.03
N PHE A 109 -12.71 7.50 0.76
CA PHE A 109 -11.44 8.03 0.22
C PHE A 109 -10.26 7.06 0.40
N TRP A 110 -10.52 5.76 0.27
CA TRP A 110 -9.48 4.73 0.32
C TRP A 110 -8.56 4.83 -0.90
N PRO A 111 -7.29 4.43 -0.78
CA PRO A 111 -6.40 4.38 -1.93
C PRO A 111 -6.98 3.46 -3.02
N TYR A 112 -6.52 3.66 -4.24
CA TYR A 112 -6.78 2.80 -5.38
C TYR A 112 -5.45 2.44 -6.04
N SER A 113 -5.29 1.17 -6.44
CA SER A 113 -4.08 0.70 -7.11
C SER A 113 -4.42 0.06 -8.46
N PRO A 114 -4.07 0.72 -9.59
CA PRO A 114 -4.29 0.14 -10.91
C PRO A 114 -3.41 -1.10 -11.16
N THR A 115 -2.28 -1.22 -10.45
CA THR A 115 -1.32 -2.33 -10.58
C THR A 115 -1.58 -3.48 -9.61
N LYS A 116 -2.68 -3.46 -8.84
CA LYS A 116 -3.03 -4.54 -7.89
C LYS A 116 -3.06 -5.95 -8.50
N ASN A 117 -3.35 -6.04 -9.79
CA ASN A 117 -3.38 -7.28 -10.55
C ASN A 117 -1.98 -7.87 -10.85
N GLU A 118 -0.93 -7.07 -10.71
CA GLU A 118 0.46 -7.47 -10.98
C GLU A 118 1.13 -8.12 -9.77
N LEU A 119 0.57 -7.92 -8.57
CA LEU A 119 1.07 -8.52 -7.33
C LEU A 119 0.86 -10.05 -7.29
N PRO A 120 1.63 -10.78 -6.48
CA PRO A 120 1.31 -12.16 -6.13
C PRO A 120 -0.12 -12.26 -5.56
N GLN A 121 -1.00 -12.96 -6.27
CA GLN A 121 -2.40 -13.10 -5.88
C GLN A 121 -2.54 -14.28 -4.91
N GLY A 122 -2.86 -14.01 -3.64
CA GLY A 122 -3.25 -15.06 -2.71
C GLY A 122 -4.67 -15.57 -2.98
N SER A 123 -4.95 -16.78 -2.52
CA SER A 123 -6.29 -17.38 -2.56
C SER A 123 -6.61 -18.01 -1.21
N TRP A 124 -7.88 -17.95 -0.82
CA TRP A 124 -8.43 -18.59 0.39
C TRP A 124 -8.08 -20.08 0.49
N ASP A 125 -7.98 -20.80 -0.64
CA ASP A 125 -7.67 -22.23 -0.67
C ASP A 125 -6.22 -22.56 -0.29
N THR A 126 -5.31 -21.62 -0.50
CA THR A 126 -3.86 -21.80 -0.29
C THR A 126 -3.30 -20.87 0.77
N SER A 127 -4.16 -20.16 1.49
CA SER A 127 -3.76 -19.17 2.49
C SER A 127 -3.10 -19.83 3.69
N THR A 128 -2.12 -19.15 4.26
CA THR A 128 -1.48 -19.57 5.51
C THR A 128 -1.11 -18.35 6.33
N THR A 129 -0.72 -18.59 7.58
CA THR A 129 -0.16 -17.56 8.47
C THR A 129 1.37 -17.51 8.41
N GLU A 130 2.00 -18.24 7.48
CA GLU A 130 3.46 -18.27 7.35
C GLU A 130 3.96 -16.93 6.79
N PRO A 131 5.06 -16.36 7.34
CA PRO A 131 5.64 -15.13 6.81
C PRO A 131 5.97 -15.24 5.32
N LEU A 132 5.78 -14.13 4.61
CA LEU A 132 5.93 -13.96 3.16
C LEU A 132 4.95 -14.77 2.30
N SER A 133 3.97 -15.45 2.90
CA SER A 133 2.88 -16.04 2.12
C SER A 133 1.93 -14.95 1.61
N PRO A 134 1.47 -15.00 0.34
CA PRO A 134 0.55 -14.01 -0.19
C PRO A 134 -0.78 -14.03 0.59
N PHE A 135 -1.22 -12.86 1.03
CA PHE A 135 -2.55 -12.69 1.59
C PHE A 135 -3.62 -12.87 0.50
N PRO A 136 -4.79 -13.45 0.79
CA PRO A 136 -5.83 -13.62 -0.22
C PRO A 136 -6.29 -12.30 -0.80
N ARG A 137 -6.38 -12.25 -2.14
CA ARG A 137 -7.10 -11.14 -2.76
C ARG A 137 -8.59 -11.31 -2.52
N ALA A 138 -9.19 -10.31 -1.91
CA ALA A 138 -10.60 -10.29 -1.57
C ALA A 138 -11.13 -8.87 -1.51
N GLU A 139 -12.41 -8.75 -1.87
CA GLU A 139 -13.20 -7.54 -1.72
C GLU A 139 -14.06 -7.65 -0.47
N PHE A 140 -14.14 -6.58 0.31
CA PHE A 140 -14.92 -6.50 1.53
C PHE A 140 -15.86 -5.30 1.47
N LEU A 141 -17.05 -5.42 2.04
CA LEU A 141 -17.89 -4.25 2.30
C LEU A 141 -17.21 -3.39 3.38
N ASP A 142 -17.06 -2.10 3.10
CA ASP A 142 -16.67 -1.11 4.11
C ASP A 142 -17.88 -0.53 4.87
N GLN A 143 -17.65 0.41 5.78
CA GLN A 143 -18.71 1.06 6.55
C GLN A 143 -19.67 1.93 5.71
N HIS A 144 -19.34 2.21 4.45
CA HIS A 144 -20.14 3.01 3.53
C HIS A 144 -20.94 2.13 2.56
N GLY A 145 -20.70 0.81 2.60
CA GLY A 145 -21.32 -0.17 1.73
C GLY A 145 -20.61 -0.36 0.39
N ASP A 146 -19.40 0.19 0.24
CA ASP A 146 -18.59 0.03 -0.95
C ASP A 146 -17.84 -1.31 -0.89
N MET A 147 -17.72 -2.02 -2.02
CA MET A 147 -16.90 -3.23 -2.12
C MET A 147 -15.44 -2.82 -2.34
N VAL A 148 -14.64 -2.89 -1.29
CA VAL A 148 -13.24 -2.46 -1.28
C VAL A 148 -12.32 -3.65 -1.51
N ASP A 149 -11.53 -3.63 -2.59
CA ASP A 149 -10.45 -4.58 -2.80
C ASP A 149 -9.28 -4.23 -1.87
N ILE A 150 -8.97 -5.12 -0.91
CA ILE A 150 -7.92 -4.85 0.07
C ILE A 150 -6.53 -4.66 -0.59
N TYR A 151 -6.33 -5.18 -1.79
CA TYR A 151 -5.10 -4.96 -2.53
C TYR A 151 -4.96 -3.52 -3.01
N ASP A 152 -6.01 -2.69 -3.04
CA ASP A 152 -5.88 -1.27 -3.42
C ASP A 152 -4.97 -0.46 -2.48
N PHE A 153 -4.75 -0.95 -1.25
CA PHE A 153 -3.88 -0.33 -0.26
C PHE A 153 -2.39 -0.67 -0.44
N ASN A 154 -2.05 -1.52 -1.42
CA ASN A 154 -0.67 -1.92 -1.67
C ASN A 154 0.22 -0.75 -2.09
N ASN A 155 1.52 -0.86 -1.77
CA ASN A 155 2.56 0.05 -2.23
C ASN A 155 2.22 1.56 -2.13
N PHE A 156 1.41 1.96 -1.15
CA PHE A 156 1.04 3.35 -0.95
C PHE A 156 2.23 4.13 -0.40
N THR A 157 2.67 5.20 -1.09
CA THR A 157 3.89 5.94 -0.74
C THR A 157 3.65 7.40 -0.36
N ILE A 158 2.39 7.86 -0.36
CA ILE A 158 2.03 9.24 0.00
C ILE A 158 2.01 9.36 1.53
N ASN A 159 3.21 9.33 2.12
CA ASN A 159 3.48 9.51 3.55
C ASN A 159 4.77 10.33 3.76
N GLU A 160 5.11 10.64 5.01
CA GLU A 160 6.26 11.48 5.35
C GLU A 160 7.62 10.89 4.98
N THR A 161 7.69 9.58 4.75
CA THR A 161 8.93 8.86 4.42
C THR A 161 9.11 8.67 2.91
N GLY A 162 8.02 8.69 2.13
CA GLY A 162 8.01 8.28 0.73
C GLY A 162 8.21 6.78 0.51
N GLU A 163 8.32 6.00 1.59
CA GLU A 163 8.47 4.55 1.54
C GLU A 163 7.09 3.88 1.49
N PRO A 164 6.98 2.68 0.91
CA PRO A 164 5.73 1.94 0.85
C PRO A 164 5.16 1.61 2.24
N SER A 165 3.85 1.79 2.38
CA SER A 165 3.13 1.62 3.64
C SER A 165 2.89 0.14 3.95
N TYR A 166 3.08 -0.25 5.21
CA TYR A 166 2.65 -1.56 5.71
C TYR A 166 1.20 -1.51 6.16
N MET A 167 0.61 -2.67 6.44
CA MET A 167 -0.78 -2.78 6.87
C MET A 167 -0.86 -3.50 8.22
N ILE A 168 -1.63 -2.96 9.16
CA ILE A 168 -2.14 -3.69 10.31
C ILE A 168 -3.55 -4.15 9.94
N ILE A 169 -3.78 -5.46 10.03
CA ILE A 169 -5.13 -6.01 10.03
C ILE A 169 -5.56 -6.19 11.48
N ASP A 170 -6.46 -5.33 11.94
CA ASP A 170 -7.13 -5.39 13.23
C ASP A 170 -8.38 -6.27 13.12
N MET A 171 -8.24 -7.54 13.50
CA MET A 171 -9.38 -8.45 13.60
C MET A 171 -10.15 -8.15 14.88
N SER A 172 -11.33 -7.57 14.71
CA SER A 172 -12.17 -7.08 15.79
C SER A 172 -13.56 -7.72 15.78
N ALA A 173 -14.19 -7.77 16.96
CA ALA A 173 -15.52 -8.35 17.15
C ALA A 173 -16.45 -7.32 17.81
N GLN A 174 -17.69 -7.26 17.39
CA GLN A 174 -18.68 -6.29 17.88
C GLN A 174 -18.97 -6.39 19.38
N TRP A 175 -18.86 -7.58 19.96
CA TRP A 175 -19.08 -7.81 21.39
C TRP A 175 -17.83 -7.53 22.24
N CYS A 176 -16.68 -7.28 21.62
CA CYS A 176 -15.37 -7.25 22.28
C CYS A 176 -15.04 -5.87 22.86
N GLY A 177 -15.16 -5.76 24.19
CA GLY A 177 -14.76 -4.56 24.93
C GLY A 177 -13.32 -4.10 24.66
N PRO A 178 -12.30 -4.97 24.75
CA PRO A 178 -10.92 -4.61 24.42
C PRO A 178 -10.72 -4.10 22.98
N CYS A 179 -11.55 -4.54 22.04
CA CYS A 179 -11.50 -4.10 20.65
C CYS A 179 -11.99 -2.66 20.53
N HIS A 180 -13.10 -2.32 21.21
CA HIS A 180 -13.55 -0.93 21.31
C HIS A 180 -12.53 -0.03 22.01
N ASN A 181 -11.88 -0.50 23.08
CA ASN A 181 -10.80 0.26 23.72
C ASN A 181 -9.62 0.51 22.76
N MET A 182 -9.29 -0.46 21.89
CA MET A 182 -8.27 -0.27 20.87
C MET A 182 -8.70 0.76 19.82
N ALA A 183 -9.95 0.69 19.35
CA ALA A 183 -10.49 1.66 18.39
C ALA A 183 -10.51 3.08 18.96
N GLU A 184 -10.98 3.26 20.20
CA GLU A 184 -10.91 4.54 20.90
C GLU A 184 -9.47 5.02 21.04
N TRP A 185 -8.56 4.12 21.42
CA TRP A 185 -7.15 4.44 21.53
C TRP A 185 -6.59 4.89 20.18
N ILE A 186 -6.66 4.10 19.11
CA ILE A 186 -6.00 4.45 17.86
C ILE A 186 -6.53 5.77 17.28
N SER A 187 -7.81 6.09 17.45
CA SER A 187 -8.42 7.36 17.06
C SER A 187 -8.13 8.55 17.98
N GLY A 188 -7.19 8.39 18.92
CA GLY A 188 -6.62 9.49 19.71
C GLY A 188 -7.20 9.67 21.11
N ALA A 189 -8.05 8.76 21.61
CA ALA A 189 -8.56 8.85 22.97
C ALA A 189 -7.55 8.33 24.00
N ASP A 190 -7.13 9.20 24.92
CA ASP A 190 -6.29 8.86 26.07
C ASP A 190 -7.12 8.76 27.35
N THR A 191 -7.89 7.67 27.46
CA THR A 191 -8.71 7.34 28.63
C THR A 191 -7.89 6.59 29.67
N ALA A 192 -8.47 6.34 30.85
CA ALA A 192 -7.81 5.53 31.88
C ALA A 192 -7.62 4.08 31.40
N GLU A 193 -8.53 3.60 30.56
CA GLU A 193 -8.56 2.27 29.97
C GLU A 193 -7.50 2.10 28.86
N THR A 194 -7.20 3.16 28.11
CA THR A 194 -6.25 3.14 26.97
C THR A 194 -4.85 3.64 27.31
N ALA A 195 -4.65 4.27 28.47
CA ALA A 195 -3.36 4.85 28.86
C ALA A 195 -2.17 3.85 28.80
N SER A 196 -2.42 2.58 29.12
CA SER A 196 -1.40 1.53 29.04
C SER A 196 -0.99 1.20 27.61
N LEU A 197 -1.91 1.31 26.64
CA LEU A 197 -1.62 1.14 25.22
C LEU A 197 -0.72 2.27 24.74
N GLN A 198 -1.08 3.52 25.04
CA GLN A 198 -0.28 4.68 24.64
C GLN A 198 1.13 4.66 25.26
N GLN A 199 1.28 4.17 26.49
CA GLN A 199 2.59 4.01 27.11
C GLN A 199 3.43 2.91 26.44
N THR A 200 2.78 1.84 25.97
CA THR A 200 3.46 0.68 25.38
C THR A 200 3.80 0.90 23.91
N TYR A 201 2.92 1.60 23.17
CA TYR A 201 3.02 1.85 21.73
C TYR A 201 2.95 3.36 21.43
N PRO A 202 3.93 4.15 21.89
CA PRO A 202 3.85 5.60 21.80
C PRO A 202 3.85 6.14 20.37
N THR A 203 4.34 5.40 19.37
CA THR A 203 4.49 5.89 17.99
C THR A 203 3.50 5.29 16.99
N VAL A 204 2.76 4.23 17.36
CA VAL A 204 1.82 3.55 16.44
C VAL A 204 0.77 4.50 15.87
N ARG A 205 0.13 5.36 16.69
CA ARG A 205 -0.84 6.34 16.20
C ARG A 205 -0.25 7.28 15.16
N ASP A 206 0.93 7.81 15.44
CA ASP A 206 1.61 8.76 14.55
C ASP A 206 1.86 8.08 13.18
N LYS A 207 2.30 6.82 13.19
CA LYS A 207 2.53 6.03 11.97
C LYS A 207 1.24 5.75 11.17
N VAL A 208 0.10 5.60 11.85
CA VAL A 208 -1.20 5.43 11.18
C VAL A 208 -1.65 6.72 10.53
N TYR A 209 -1.62 7.82 11.29
CA TYR A 209 -2.08 9.12 10.81
C TYR A 209 -1.13 9.81 9.84
N SER A 210 0.12 9.37 9.79
CA SER A 210 1.08 9.77 8.77
C SER A 210 1.00 8.90 7.51
N LEU A 211 0.11 7.89 7.50
CA LEU A 211 -0.05 6.90 6.44
C LEU A 211 1.20 6.06 6.18
N ARG A 212 2.09 5.90 7.18
CA ARG A 212 3.18 4.93 7.11
C ARG A 212 2.67 3.50 7.38
N ILE A 213 1.58 3.39 8.13
CA ILE A 213 0.87 2.16 8.41
C ILE A 213 -0.61 2.36 8.10
N TRP A 214 -1.17 1.55 7.21
CA TRP A 214 -2.61 1.44 7.06
C TRP A 214 -3.17 0.58 8.19
N TRP A 215 -3.96 1.19 9.09
CA TRP A 215 -4.73 0.43 10.07
C TRP A 215 -6.08 0.08 9.47
N ILE A 216 -6.32 -1.20 9.21
CA ILE A 216 -7.59 -1.69 8.67
C ILE A 216 -8.30 -2.49 9.76
N THR A 217 -9.46 -2.01 10.18
CA THR A 217 -10.32 -2.76 11.09
C THR A 217 -11.16 -3.73 10.28
N VAL A 218 -11.06 -5.02 10.56
CA VAL A 218 -11.89 -6.06 9.97
C VAL A 218 -12.81 -6.60 11.05
N ILE A 219 -14.10 -6.30 10.94
CA ILE A 219 -15.12 -6.90 11.80
C ILE A 219 -15.28 -8.35 11.35
N VAL A 220 -14.97 -9.28 12.26
CA VAL A 220 -15.02 -10.73 12.01
C VAL A 220 -16.12 -11.45 12.78
N GLU A 221 -16.70 -10.81 13.79
CA GLU A 221 -17.87 -11.35 14.51
C GLU A 221 -18.89 -10.25 14.83
N ASP A 222 -20.17 -10.55 14.62
CA ASP A 222 -21.32 -9.74 15.02
C ASP A 222 -21.47 -9.69 16.56
N ALA A 223 -22.46 -8.94 17.07
CA ALA A 223 -22.68 -8.83 18.52
C ALA A 223 -23.08 -10.17 19.20
N GLY A 224 -23.48 -11.17 18.43
CA GLY A 224 -23.81 -12.53 18.88
C GLY A 224 -22.65 -13.54 18.75
N GLY A 225 -21.50 -13.14 18.21
CA GLY A 225 -20.37 -14.03 17.92
C GLY A 225 -20.51 -14.84 16.63
N GLY A 226 -21.47 -14.48 15.77
CA GLY A 226 -21.66 -15.05 14.44
C GLY A 226 -20.98 -14.22 13.34
N PRO A 227 -21.12 -14.62 12.07
CA PRO A 227 -20.60 -13.83 10.95
C PRO A 227 -21.21 -12.43 10.92
N PRO A 228 -20.40 -11.38 10.72
CA PRO A 228 -20.85 -10.00 10.70
C PRO A 228 -21.51 -9.64 9.36
N THR A 229 -22.16 -8.48 9.35
CA THR A 229 -22.84 -7.89 8.19
C THR A 229 -22.40 -6.44 7.99
N LEU A 230 -22.78 -5.83 6.87
CA LEU A 230 -22.61 -4.38 6.66
C LEU A 230 -23.12 -3.54 7.85
N SER A 231 -24.28 -3.90 8.41
CA SER A 231 -24.86 -3.18 9.55
C SER A 231 -23.94 -3.21 10.78
N ASP A 232 -23.09 -4.23 10.92
CA ASP A 232 -22.13 -4.31 11.99
C ASP A 232 -21.00 -3.30 11.80
N ALA A 233 -20.40 -3.21 10.61
CA ALA A 233 -19.40 -2.19 10.29
C ALA A 233 -19.97 -0.76 10.38
N GLU A 234 -21.17 -0.52 9.86
CA GLU A 234 -21.85 0.77 9.99
C GLU A 234 -22.03 1.16 11.46
N SER A 235 -22.45 0.22 12.30
CA SER A 235 -22.62 0.48 13.73
C SER A 235 -21.29 0.70 14.45
N TRP A 236 -20.25 -0.07 14.11
CA TRP A 236 -18.91 0.11 14.65
C TRP A 236 -18.38 1.49 14.32
N TYR A 237 -18.44 1.88 13.04
CA TYR A 237 -18.01 3.19 12.57
C TYR A 237 -18.84 4.31 13.19
N SER A 238 -20.14 4.12 13.43
CA SER A 238 -20.97 5.15 14.11
C SER A 238 -20.51 5.46 15.54
N ILE A 239 -19.79 4.54 16.18
CA ILE A 239 -19.24 4.69 17.53
C ILE A 239 -17.78 5.14 17.47
N HIS A 240 -16.98 4.53 16.60
CA HIS A 240 -15.53 4.73 16.45
C HIS A 240 -15.23 5.39 15.10
N GLN A 241 -15.71 6.62 14.92
CA GLN A 241 -15.52 7.36 13.66
C GLN A 241 -14.07 7.79 13.48
N ASP A 242 -13.44 7.28 12.42
CA ASP A 242 -12.11 7.68 11.99
C ASP A 242 -11.99 7.58 10.47
N ASN A 243 -11.66 8.70 9.82
CA ASN A 243 -11.58 8.75 8.35
C ASN A 243 -10.27 8.19 7.79
N HIS A 244 -9.32 7.79 8.64
CA HIS A 244 -8.07 7.14 8.20
C HIS A 244 -8.14 5.61 8.34
N ILE A 245 -9.17 5.10 9.01
CA ILE A 245 -9.29 3.69 9.37
C ILE A 245 -10.52 3.10 8.67
N PRO A 246 -10.34 2.35 7.57
CA PRO A 246 -11.43 1.59 6.99
C PRO A 246 -11.93 0.53 7.98
N VAL A 247 -13.25 0.32 7.98
CA VAL A 247 -13.93 -0.73 8.74
C VAL A 247 -14.56 -1.70 7.75
N LEU A 248 -13.88 -2.81 7.52
CA LEU A 248 -14.27 -3.85 6.57
C LEU A 248 -15.05 -4.97 7.26
N VAL A 249 -15.92 -5.67 6.53
CA VAL A 249 -16.73 -6.78 7.04
C VAL A 249 -16.29 -8.12 6.46
N ASP A 250 -15.87 -9.05 7.31
CA ASP A 250 -15.55 -10.43 6.93
C ASP A 250 -16.79 -11.34 6.89
N GLU A 251 -17.76 -11.02 6.00
CA GLU A 251 -19.03 -11.76 5.89
C GLU A 251 -18.82 -13.25 5.57
N THR A 252 -17.80 -13.55 4.76
CA THR A 252 -17.46 -14.92 4.35
C THR A 252 -16.58 -15.66 5.35
N GLN A 253 -16.12 -14.98 6.40
CA GLN A 253 -15.30 -15.52 7.49
C GLN A 253 -13.91 -15.99 7.04
N GLY A 254 -13.42 -15.55 5.87
CA GLY A 254 -12.13 -15.96 5.32
C GLY A 254 -10.99 -15.51 6.22
N VAL A 255 -10.98 -14.22 6.59
CA VAL A 255 -9.96 -13.65 7.46
C VAL A 255 -9.99 -14.34 8.82
N ARG A 256 -11.18 -14.47 9.41
CA ARG A 256 -11.39 -15.12 10.71
C ARG A 256 -10.90 -16.56 10.72
N ASN A 257 -11.27 -17.36 9.74
CA ASN A 257 -11.03 -18.80 9.80
C ASN A 257 -9.54 -19.16 9.62
N ILE A 258 -8.76 -18.31 8.94
CA ILE A 258 -7.35 -18.57 8.67
C ILE A 258 -6.43 -17.84 9.65
N TYR A 259 -6.71 -16.56 9.93
CA TYR A 259 -5.75 -15.68 10.61
C TYR A 259 -6.04 -15.45 12.09
N ASN A 260 -7.16 -15.94 12.63
CA ASN A 260 -7.51 -15.72 14.04
C ASN A 260 -6.54 -16.43 14.99
N GLY A 261 -5.81 -15.64 15.80
CA GLY A 261 -4.91 -16.14 16.84
C GLY A 261 -5.58 -16.61 18.14
N GLY A 262 -6.90 -16.65 18.20
CA GLY A 262 -7.68 -17.14 19.35
C GLY A 262 -7.98 -16.08 20.43
N GLN A 263 -7.84 -14.79 20.11
CA GLN A 263 -8.14 -13.67 20.99
C GLN A 263 -8.66 -12.47 20.18
N TYR A 264 -9.29 -11.50 20.85
CA TYR A 264 -9.75 -10.26 20.23
C TYR A 264 -9.38 -9.05 21.13
N PRO A 265 -8.89 -7.93 20.56
CA PRO A 265 -8.52 -7.80 19.15
C PRO A 265 -7.27 -8.65 18.85
N PHE A 266 -7.14 -9.06 17.59
CA PHE A 266 -5.94 -9.75 17.12
C PHE A 266 -5.37 -9.02 15.91
N PHE A 267 -4.05 -8.85 15.91
CA PHE A 267 -3.35 -8.07 14.89
C PHE A 267 -2.34 -8.95 14.17
N PHE A 268 -2.29 -8.81 12.87
CA PHE A 268 -1.20 -9.29 12.04
C PHE A 268 -0.83 -8.23 11.01
N LEU A 269 0.36 -8.35 10.42
CA LEU A 269 0.88 -7.37 9.48
C LEU A 269 0.92 -7.92 8.07
N LEU A 270 0.59 -7.07 7.11
CA LEU A 270 0.89 -7.27 5.70
C LEU A 270 2.00 -6.31 5.27
N ASP A 271 2.86 -6.78 4.40
CA ASP A 271 3.87 -5.96 3.72
C ASP A 271 3.23 -5.18 2.55
N PRO A 272 3.95 -4.21 1.96
CA PRO A 272 3.46 -3.44 0.82
C PRO A 272 3.17 -4.26 -0.45
N ASN A 273 3.59 -5.53 -0.53
CA ASN A 273 3.32 -6.45 -1.63
C ASN A 273 2.16 -7.42 -1.32
N MET A 274 1.39 -7.14 -0.26
CA MET A 274 0.26 -7.97 0.20
C MET A 274 0.69 -9.37 0.65
N ALA A 275 1.90 -9.53 1.18
CA ALA A 275 2.34 -10.76 1.85
C ALA A 275 2.23 -10.63 3.36
N VAL A 276 2.02 -11.75 4.07
CA VAL A 276 2.02 -11.76 5.54
C VAL A 276 3.42 -11.41 6.05
N GLU A 277 3.60 -10.20 6.56
CA GLU A 277 4.88 -9.75 7.13
C GLU A 277 5.06 -10.35 8.53
N TYR A 278 4.01 -10.30 9.33
CA TYR A 278 4.05 -10.76 10.71
C TYR A 278 2.74 -11.39 11.14
N TRP A 279 2.82 -12.63 11.64
CA TRP A 279 1.72 -13.28 12.33
C TRP A 279 2.28 -14.04 13.53
N GLY A 280 1.68 -13.84 14.71
CA GLY A 280 2.16 -14.48 15.92
C GLY A 280 1.14 -14.43 17.05
N VAL A 281 1.01 -15.55 17.77
CA VAL A 281 0.18 -15.65 18.98
C VAL A 281 1.09 -15.45 20.20
N PRO A 282 0.74 -14.56 21.14
CA PRO A 282 1.55 -14.34 22.33
C PRO A 282 1.57 -15.56 23.24
N GLY A 283 2.76 -15.89 23.73
CA GLY A 283 2.94 -16.87 24.80
C GLY A 283 2.62 -16.30 26.18
N PRO A 284 2.60 -17.15 27.23
CA PRO A 284 2.34 -16.69 28.58
C PRO A 284 3.38 -15.66 29.06
N GLY A 285 2.92 -14.44 29.34
CA GLY A 285 3.77 -13.35 29.82
C GLY A 285 4.39 -12.49 28.72
N ASP A 286 4.13 -12.81 27.45
CA ASP A 286 4.52 -11.98 26.32
C ASP A 286 3.63 -10.73 26.22
N ASN A 287 4.07 -9.78 25.39
CA ASN A 287 3.21 -8.68 24.98
C ASN A 287 1.97 -9.24 24.26
N PRO A 288 0.74 -8.85 24.65
CA PRO A 288 -0.49 -9.41 24.08
C PRO A 288 -0.72 -9.08 22.60
N PHE A 289 -0.12 -8.01 22.09
CA PHE A 289 -0.29 -7.50 20.72
C PHE A 289 1.06 -7.43 20.00
N LEU A 290 1.59 -8.61 19.66
CA LEU A 290 2.93 -8.75 19.08
C LEU A 290 3.12 -7.96 17.76
N ALA A 291 2.10 -7.86 16.92
CA ALA A 291 2.17 -7.08 15.69
C ALA A 291 2.32 -5.56 15.97
N LEU A 292 1.62 -5.03 16.97
CA LEU A 292 1.78 -3.63 17.39
C LEU A 292 3.18 -3.39 17.97
N TRP A 293 3.70 -4.36 18.72
CA TRP A 293 5.08 -4.31 19.19
C TRP A 293 6.08 -4.31 18.01
N PHE A 294 5.85 -5.12 16.98
CA PHE A 294 6.69 -5.12 15.79
C PHE A 294 6.67 -3.75 15.10
N VAL A 295 5.48 -3.18 14.88
CA VAL A 295 5.32 -1.84 14.30
C VAL A 295 6.04 -0.79 15.14
N GLU A 296 5.89 -0.83 16.46
CA GLU A 296 6.54 0.13 17.36
C GLU A 296 8.07 0.07 17.28
N GLN A 297 8.65 -1.13 17.13
CA GLN A 297 10.10 -1.33 17.21
C GLN A 297 10.83 -1.26 15.86
N TYR A 298 10.18 -1.69 14.76
CA TYR A 298 10.86 -1.96 13.50
C TYR A 298 10.33 -1.14 12.31
N LEU A 299 9.07 -0.70 12.40
CA LEU A 299 8.45 0.21 11.44
C LEU A 299 8.32 1.60 12.05
#